data_AF-A0AAW0F521-F1
#
_entry.id   AF-A0AAW0F521-F1
#
_cell.length_a   1.000
_cell.length_b   1.000
_cell.length_c   1.000
_cell.angle_alpha   90.00
_cell.angle_beta   90.00
_cell.angle_gamma   90.00
#
_symmetry.space_group_name_H-M   'P 1'
#
loop_
_entity.id
_entity.type
_entity.pdbx_description
1 polymer ?
#
loop_
_entity_poly.entity_id
_entity_poly.type
_entity_poly.pdbx_seq_one_letter_code
_entity_poly.pdbx_strand_id
1 'polypeptide(L)'
;MAPTFARPSAMLSAFPMKRYSTMECGARRQTHDMLRHTVERLWYPFTQGHRGADLTTYRFREHLASLCCPGNTFTCQVNGTPGGARVLEDFFATLLSGFDIVHAGVEGSRGKSLAEPTDLCNYTGLYVLAHTRPFLGWSPSPTSLSGATHTGATSAPAATAGVNYGFNGAAPETASRSAFLLSGGVSGSDGATVTMNLGATVAARGAAARPSVSTLVVPFTTHVEGLVCNGRLSHLVLRTPVMELLSTCPECPEAVRQCLASRDALKMFTTLRRAGVKPELITAKTLLSATKQNAAWTSALGVL
;
A
#
# COMPACT_ATOMS: atom_id res chain seq x y z
N MET A 1 82.26 -2.41 -9.39
CA MET A 1 80.95 -1.99 -9.94
C MET A 1 79.88 -2.87 -9.32
N ALA A 2 79.07 -2.31 -8.41
CA ALA A 2 77.93 -2.98 -7.80
C ALA A 2 76.71 -2.07 -7.95
N PRO A 3 75.53 -2.57 -8.36
CA PRO A 3 74.36 -1.71 -8.55
C PRO A 3 73.61 -1.52 -7.23
N THR A 4 73.50 -0.27 -6.81
CA THR A 4 72.73 0.15 -5.64
C THR A 4 71.24 0.17 -5.99
N PHE A 5 70.47 -0.80 -5.48
CA PHE A 5 69.00 -0.81 -5.61
C PHE A 5 68.37 0.14 -4.57
N ALA A 6 67.91 1.30 -5.02
CA ALA A 6 67.07 2.19 -4.22
C ALA A 6 65.63 1.64 -4.19
N ARG A 7 65.13 1.25 -3.01
CA ARG A 7 63.71 0.89 -2.80
C ARG A 7 62.87 2.18 -2.72
N PRO A 8 61.77 2.31 -3.48
CA PRO A 8 60.84 3.40 -3.30
C PRO A 8 60.01 3.16 -2.03
N SER A 9 60.19 4.02 -1.04
CA SER A 9 59.34 4.10 0.15
C SER A 9 57.95 4.58 -0.28
N ALA A 10 56.98 3.67 -0.31
CA ALA A 10 55.58 4.01 -0.51
C ALA A 10 55.09 4.83 0.71
N MET A 11 54.81 6.11 0.50
CA MET A 11 54.07 6.91 1.47
C MET A 11 52.64 6.36 1.53
N LEU A 12 52.32 5.64 2.60
CA LEU A 12 50.95 5.34 2.99
C LEU A 12 50.28 6.68 3.33
N SER A 13 49.58 7.25 2.35
CA SER A 13 48.69 8.38 2.58
C SER A 13 47.62 7.92 3.57
N ALA A 14 47.64 8.52 4.76
CA ALA A 14 46.59 8.36 5.73
C ALA A 14 45.29 8.89 5.10
N PHE A 15 44.45 7.99 4.60
CA PHE A 15 43.11 8.36 4.15
C PHE A 15 42.41 9.05 5.31
N PRO A 16 41.85 10.25 5.11
CA PRO A 16 41.09 10.92 6.15
C PRO A 16 39.88 10.04 6.50
N MET A 17 39.99 9.31 7.61
CA MET A 17 38.87 8.64 8.25
C MET A 17 37.89 9.73 8.66
N LYS A 18 36.88 9.98 7.82
CA LYS A 18 35.70 10.74 8.22
C LYS A 18 35.11 9.99 9.41
N ARG A 19 35.28 10.55 10.61
CA ARG A 19 34.64 10.08 11.83
C ARG A 19 33.14 10.35 11.69
N TYR A 20 32.44 9.44 11.04
CA TYR A 20 30.99 9.42 11.08
C TYR A 20 30.58 9.09 12.52
N SER A 21 29.93 10.06 13.18
CA SER A 21 29.45 9.91 14.55
C SER A 21 28.45 8.76 14.63
N THR A 22 28.74 7.76 15.45
CA THR A 22 27.85 6.61 15.70
C THR A 22 26.47 7.04 16.20
N MET A 23 26.34 8.23 16.80
CA MET A 23 25.06 8.76 17.28
C MET A 23 24.11 9.17 16.15
N GLU A 24 24.62 9.67 15.02
CA GLU A 24 23.78 10.09 13.89
C GLU A 24 23.11 8.90 13.19
N CYS A 25 23.76 7.73 13.22
CA CYS A 25 23.23 6.49 12.66
C CYS A 25 21.97 6.02 13.41
N GLY A 26 21.93 6.18 14.74
CA GLY A 26 20.79 5.77 15.57
C GLY A 26 19.53 6.59 15.30
N ALA A 27 19.65 7.93 15.32
CA ALA A 27 18.52 8.83 15.08
C ALA A 27 17.96 8.66 13.65
N ARG A 28 18.82 8.50 12.66
CA ARG A 28 18.41 8.28 11.26
C ARG A 28 17.64 6.99 11.09
N ARG A 29 18.10 5.90 11.72
CA ARG A 29 17.41 4.61 11.69
C ARG A 29 16.04 4.67 12.35
N GLN A 30 15.96 5.32 13.52
CA GLN A 30 14.69 5.51 14.23
C GLN A 30 13.68 6.29 13.39
N THR A 31 14.11 7.39 12.76
CA THR A 31 13.27 8.19 11.86
C THR A 31 12.78 7.35 10.68
N HIS A 32 13.67 6.59 10.05
CA HIS A 32 13.30 5.69 8.94
C HIS A 32 12.29 4.63 9.37
N ASP A 33 12.48 3.99 10.52
CA ASP A 33 11.57 2.95 11.02
C ASP A 33 10.20 3.52 11.37
N MET A 34 10.16 4.74 11.91
CA MET A 34 8.91 5.45 12.18
C MET A 34 8.18 5.85 10.89
N LEU A 35 8.88 6.42 9.91
CA LEU A 35 8.30 6.76 8.60
C LEU A 35 7.75 5.51 7.89
N ARG A 36 8.51 4.42 7.90
CA ARG A 36 8.07 3.12 7.38
C ARG A 36 6.80 2.67 8.05
N HIS A 37 6.77 2.69 9.38
CA HIS A 37 5.60 2.29 10.15
C HIS A 37 4.39 3.17 9.82
N THR A 38 4.60 4.46 9.58
CA THR A 38 3.54 5.38 9.13
C THR A 38 2.99 5.00 7.75
N VAL A 39 3.84 4.60 6.80
CA VAL A 39 3.39 4.08 5.50
C VAL A 39 2.65 2.76 5.65
N GLU A 40 3.12 1.84 6.48
CA GLU A 40 2.41 0.58 6.78
C GLU A 40 1.03 0.87 7.41
N ARG A 41 0.98 1.83 8.33
CA ARG A 41 -0.27 2.29 8.93
C ARG A 41 -1.20 2.88 7.88
N LEU A 42 -0.74 3.63 6.88
CA LEU A 42 -1.60 4.17 5.83
C LEU A 42 -2.47 3.09 5.16
N TRP A 43 -1.89 1.90 4.93
CA TRP A 43 -2.55 0.77 4.29
C TRP A 43 -3.36 -0.11 5.25
N TYR A 44 -3.12 0.02 6.56
CA TYR A 44 -3.72 -0.82 7.60
C TYR A 44 -5.25 -0.93 7.54
N PRO A 45 -6.03 0.14 7.30
CA PRO A 45 -7.49 0.03 7.22
C PRO A 45 -7.96 -1.03 6.21
N PHE A 46 -7.24 -1.18 5.10
CA PHE A 46 -7.61 -2.09 4.02
C PHE A 46 -7.21 -3.55 4.29
N THR A 47 -6.30 -3.79 5.24
CA THR A 47 -5.83 -5.15 5.58
C THR A 47 -6.61 -5.78 6.73
N GLN A 48 -7.58 -5.07 7.32
CA GLN A 48 -8.44 -5.57 8.42
C GLN A 48 -9.53 -6.57 7.99
N GLY A 49 -9.60 -6.90 6.69
CA GLY A 49 -10.62 -7.82 6.16
C GLY A 49 -12.00 -7.19 5.95
N HIS A 50 -12.13 -5.88 6.19
CA HIS A 50 -13.30 -5.11 5.76
C HIS A 50 -13.40 -5.11 4.23
N ARG A 51 -14.63 -5.14 3.71
CA ARG A 51 -14.91 -5.10 2.28
C ARG A 51 -16.07 -4.15 2.04
N GLY A 52 -15.97 -3.37 0.97
CA GLY A 52 -16.99 -2.38 0.63
C GLY A 52 -16.45 -1.29 -0.26
N ALA A 53 -17.38 -0.60 -0.93
CA ALA A 53 -17.09 0.51 -1.84
C ALA A 53 -16.97 1.87 -1.15
N ASP A 54 -17.37 1.97 0.13
CA ASP A 54 -17.33 3.20 0.90
C ASP A 54 -16.16 3.22 1.88
N LEU A 55 -15.44 4.34 1.90
CA LEU A 55 -14.32 4.63 2.78
C LEU A 55 -14.71 4.67 4.26
N THR A 56 -15.98 4.96 4.55
CA THR A 56 -16.52 4.94 5.92
C THR A 56 -16.40 3.55 6.56
N THR A 57 -16.58 2.48 5.77
CA THR A 57 -16.39 1.08 6.19
C THR A 57 -15.00 0.82 6.75
N TYR A 58 -14.00 1.53 6.23
CA TYR A 58 -12.59 1.41 6.62
C TYR A 58 -12.19 2.45 7.66
N ARG A 59 -13.09 3.36 8.05
CA ARG A 59 -12.75 4.53 8.91
C ARG A 59 -11.53 5.29 8.39
N PHE A 60 -11.41 5.37 7.06
CA PHE A 60 -10.19 5.83 6.41
C PHE A 60 -9.91 7.30 6.73
N ARG A 61 -10.95 8.13 6.87
CA ARG A 61 -10.82 9.55 7.19
C ARG A 61 -10.27 9.78 8.59
N GLU A 62 -10.83 9.10 9.58
CA GLU A 62 -10.37 9.19 10.97
C GLU A 62 -8.94 8.67 11.09
N HIS A 63 -8.66 7.57 10.39
CA HIS A 63 -7.33 6.99 10.36
C HIS A 63 -6.32 7.92 9.71
N LEU A 64 -6.62 8.50 8.55
CA LEU A 64 -5.76 9.46 7.86
C LEU A 64 -5.52 10.71 8.72
N ALA A 65 -6.56 11.24 9.36
CA ALA A 65 -6.45 12.37 10.29
C ALA A 65 -5.54 12.08 11.49
N SER A 66 -5.41 10.81 11.90
CA SER A 66 -4.48 10.39 12.95
C SER A 66 -3.02 10.34 12.50
N LEU A 67 -2.76 10.15 11.20
CA LEU A 67 -1.42 10.08 10.62
C LEU A 67 -0.90 11.46 10.20
N CYS A 68 -1.79 12.35 9.79
CA CYS A 68 -1.44 13.65 9.23
C CYS A 68 -1.39 14.77 10.28
N CYS A 69 -0.57 15.78 10.02
CA CYS A 69 -0.59 17.03 10.78
C CYS A 69 -1.98 17.67 10.68
N PRO A 70 -2.55 18.17 11.80
CA PRO A 70 -3.83 18.83 11.78
C PRO A 70 -3.77 20.15 10.99
N GLY A 71 -4.91 20.56 10.44
CA GLY A 71 -5.05 21.80 9.69
C GLY A 71 -4.59 21.71 8.23
N ASN A 72 -4.27 22.86 7.63
CA ASN A 72 -3.94 22.98 6.20
C ASN A 72 -2.45 22.70 5.88
N THR A 73 -1.72 22.10 6.82
CA THR A 73 -0.28 21.83 6.66
C THR A 73 0.00 20.52 5.93
N PHE A 74 -0.99 19.63 5.87
CA PHE A 74 -0.86 18.37 5.15
C PHE A 74 -1.06 18.57 3.65
N THR A 75 -0.03 18.19 2.89
CA THR A 75 -0.04 18.17 1.43
C THR A 75 0.02 16.74 0.95
N CYS A 76 -0.74 16.44 -0.11
CA CYS A 76 -0.72 15.12 -0.71
C CYS A 76 -0.86 15.20 -2.22
N GLN A 77 -0.12 14.33 -2.89
CA GLN A 77 -0.13 14.16 -4.32
C GLN A 77 -0.37 12.69 -4.67
N VAL A 78 -1.31 12.41 -5.56
CA VAL A 78 -1.53 11.06 -6.10
C VAL A 78 -1.28 11.09 -7.60
N ASN A 79 -0.34 10.29 -8.08
CA ASN A 79 0.01 10.18 -9.50
C ASN A 79 0.24 11.54 -10.19
N GLY A 80 0.90 12.47 -9.48
CA GLY A 80 1.18 13.81 -10.02
C GLY A 80 0.13 14.87 -9.68
N THR A 81 -1.06 14.49 -9.22
CA THR A 81 -2.17 15.43 -8.93
C THR A 81 -2.11 15.90 -7.47
N PRO A 82 -1.85 17.18 -7.19
CA PRO A 82 -1.87 17.71 -5.83
C PRO A 82 -3.30 17.97 -5.35
N GLY A 83 -3.58 17.74 -4.06
CA GLY A 83 -4.83 18.20 -3.44
C GLY A 83 -5.11 17.72 -2.02
N GLY A 84 -4.06 17.42 -1.24
CA GLY A 84 -4.20 17.07 0.18
C GLY A 84 -4.97 15.78 0.40
N ALA A 85 -5.56 15.61 1.58
CA ALA A 85 -6.29 14.40 1.96
C ALA A 85 -7.40 14.02 0.95
N ARG A 86 -8.05 15.01 0.36
CA ARG A 86 -9.17 14.81 -0.58
C ARG A 86 -8.77 14.04 -1.85
N VAL A 87 -7.57 14.28 -2.40
CA VAL A 87 -7.12 13.56 -3.60
C VAL A 87 -6.82 12.09 -3.28
N LEU A 88 -6.31 11.82 -2.09
CA LEU A 88 -6.09 10.46 -1.61
C LEU A 88 -7.40 9.71 -1.36
N GLU A 89 -8.38 10.38 -0.74
CA GLU A 89 -9.74 9.85 -0.57
C GLU A 89 -10.40 9.56 -1.91
N ASP A 90 -10.35 10.48 -2.87
CA ASP A 90 -10.93 10.29 -4.20
C ASP A 90 -10.30 9.10 -4.93
N PHE A 91 -8.98 8.94 -4.80
CA PHE A 91 -8.26 7.82 -5.37
C PHE A 91 -8.77 6.48 -4.80
N PHE A 92 -8.80 6.34 -3.46
CA PHE A 92 -9.27 5.11 -2.84
C PHE A 92 -10.78 4.88 -3.05
N ALA A 93 -11.60 5.92 -3.02
CA ALA A 93 -13.03 5.82 -3.33
C ALA A 93 -13.27 5.32 -4.76
N THR A 94 -12.46 5.76 -5.72
CA THR A 94 -12.50 5.29 -7.11
C THR A 94 -12.10 3.83 -7.20
N LEU A 95 -10.97 3.46 -6.58
CA LEU A 95 -10.45 2.11 -6.58
C LEU A 95 -11.44 1.13 -5.91
N LEU A 96 -11.92 1.48 -4.72
CA LEU A 96 -12.81 0.64 -3.92
C LEU A 96 -14.21 0.50 -4.52
N SER A 97 -14.58 1.36 -5.48
CA SER A 97 -15.86 1.24 -6.17
C SER A 97 -16.00 -0.08 -6.92
N GLY A 98 -14.89 -0.63 -7.45
CA GLY A 98 -14.86 -1.91 -8.16
C GLY A 98 -14.08 -3.02 -7.48
N PHE A 99 -13.06 -2.64 -6.71
CA PHE A 99 -12.01 -3.57 -6.28
C PHE A 99 -11.87 -3.58 -4.76
N ASP A 100 -11.59 -4.74 -4.19
CA ASP A 100 -11.14 -4.86 -2.81
C ASP A 100 -9.62 -4.96 -2.75
N ILE A 101 -9.00 -4.24 -1.83
CA ILE A 101 -7.58 -4.44 -1.50
C ILE A 101 -7.50 -5.62 -0.55
N VAL A 102 -7.02 -6.77 -1.04
CA VAL A 102 -6.93 -8.01 -0.27
C VAL A 102 -5.67 -8.05 0.59
N HIS A 103 -4.60 -7.45 0.08
CA HIS A 103 -3.32 -7.40 0.75
C HIS A 103 -2.62 -6.09 0.38
N ALA A 104 -1.85 -5.53 1.31
CA ALA A 104 -0.96 -4.41 1.05
C ALA A 104 0.28 -4.60 1.92
N GLY A 105 1.44 -4.47 1.29
CA GLY A 105 2.74 -4.65 1.92
C GLY A 105 3.70 -3.56 1.49
N VAL A 106 4.43 -3.01 2.45
CA VAL A 106 5.57 -2.13 2.20
C VAL A 106 6.81 -3.01 2.12
N GLU A 107 7.50 -2.98 0.98
CA GLU A 107 8.75 -3.70 0.83
C GLU A 107 9.79 -3.12 1.78
N GLY A 108 10.38 -3.98 2.60
CA GLY A 108 11.42 -3.55 3.51
C GLY A 108 12.66 -3.15 2.74
N SER A 109 13.08 -1.89 2.86
CA SER A 109 14.40 -1.38 2.45
C SER A 109 15.58 -2.03 3.21
N ARG A 110 15.37 -3.15 3.91
CA ARG A 110 16.25 -3.71 4.95
C ARG A 110 17.66 -4.13 4.47
N GLY A 111 17.98 -3.96 3.19
CA GLY A 111 19.31 -4.17 2.63
C GLY A 111 19.82 -3.05 1.71
N LYS A 112 19.03 -2.00 1.44
CA LYS A 112 19.53 -0.86 0.67
C LYS A 112 20.34 0.03 1.60
N SER A 113 21.57 0.33 1.19
CA SER A 113 22.47 1.21 1.93
C SER A 113 21.75 2.54 2.15
N LEU A 114 21.54 2.96 3.40
CA LEU A 114 21.01 4.27 3.76
C LEU A 114 22.06 5.38 3.48
N ALA A 115 22.85 5.25 2.42
CA ALA A 115 23.89 6.20 2.07
C ALA A 115 23.25 7.52 1.61
N GLU A 116 22.19 7.46 0.81
CA GLU A 116 21.53 8.67 0.30
C GLU A 116 20.42 9.16 1.25
N PRO A 117 20.38 10.45 1.63
CA PRO A 117 19.31 11.03 2.44
C PRO A 117 17.92 10.88 1.81
N THR A 118 17.87 10.93 0.48
CA THR A 118 16.67 10.76 -0.36
C THR A 118 16.02 9.39 -0.18
N ASP A 119 16.78 8.35 0.14
CA ASP A 119 16.25 7.00 0.33
C ASP A 119 15.46 6.83 1.64
N LEU A 120 15.60 7.76 2.60
CA LEU A 120 14.89 7.67 3.88
C LEU A 120 13.39 7.92 3.76
N CYS A 121 12.98 8.69 2.74
CA CYS A 121 11.61 9.14 2.57
C CYS A 121 10.86 8.34 1.50
N ASN A 122 11.57 7.52 0.72
CA ASN A 122 11.02 6.78 -0.41
C ASN A 122 10.79 5.32 -0.04
N TYR A 123 9.53 4.91 -0.06
CA TYR A 123 9.10 3.54 0.21
C TYR A 123 8.51 2.93 -1.05
N THR A 124 8.83 1.66 -1.30
CA THR A 124 8.19 0.85 -2.34
C THR A 124 7.34 -0.22 -1.69
N GLY A 125 6.35 -0.70 -2.43
CA GLY A 125 5.50 -1.77 -1.95
C GLY A 125 4.59 -2.29 -3.04
N LEU A 126 3.72 -3.20 -2.63
CA LEU A 126 2.71 -3.79 -3.50
C LEU A 126 1.41 -3.94 -2.74
N TYR A 127 0.29 -3.80 -3.44
CA TYR A 127 -1.01 -4.20 -2.95
C TYR A 127 -1.71 -5.08 -3.96
N VAL A 128 -2.59 -5.95 -3.47
CA VAL A 128 -3.29 -6.95 -4.27
C VAL A 128 -4.74 -6.56 -4.33
N LEU A 129 -5.25 -6.37 -5.55
CA LEU A 129 -6.64 -6.08 -5.81
C LEU A 129 -7.40 -7.34 -6.20
N ALA A 130 -8.63 -7.46 -5.73
CA ALA A 130 -9.60 -8.42 -6.23
C ALA A 130 -10.77 -7.66 -6.87
N HIS A 131 -11.19 -8.07 -8.06
CA HIS A 131 -12.39 -7.52 -8.71
C HIS A 131 -13.62 -8.19 -8.10
N THR A 132 -14.31 -7.48 -7.18
CA THR A 132 -15.40 -8.07 -6.39
C THR A 132 -16.75 -7.42 -6.66
N ARG A 133 -16.79 -6.27 -7.34
CA ARG A 133 -18.00 -5.50 -7.61
C ARG A 133 -18.02 -4.97 -9.04
N PRO A 134 -19.20 -4.73 -9.63
CA PRO A 134 -19.29 -4.06 -10.91
C PRO A 134 -18.65 -2.68 -10.88
N PHE A 135 -17.78 -2.39 -11.85
CA PHE A 135 -17.07 -1.12 -11.98
C PHE A 135 -17.27 -0.52 -13.35
N LEU A 136 -17.95 0.63 -13.45
CA LEU A 136 -18.22 1.26 -14.74
C LEU A 136 -18.97 0.36 -15.75
N GLY A 137 -19.70 -0.64 -15.26
CA GLY A 137 -20.37 -1.68 -16.06
C GLY A 137 -19.49 -2.91 -16.37
N TRP A 138 -18.22 -2.91 -15.97
CA TRP A 138 -17.38 -4.11 -15.98
C TRP A 138 -17.77 -5.00 -14.80
N SER A 139 -18.24 -6.22 -15.10
CA SER A 139 -18.67 -7.17 -14.07
C SER A 139 -17.51 -8.06 -13.62
N PRO A 140 -17.46 -8.48 -12.34
CA PRO A 140 -16.43 -9.37 -11.83
C PRO A 140 -16.52 -10.75 -12.48
N SER A 141 -15.40 -11.20 -13.06
CA SER A 141 -15.19 -12.55 -13.59
C SER A 141 -14.01 -13.21 -12.87
N PRO A 142 -13.97 -14.56 -12.77
CA PRO A 142 -12.83 -15.29 -12.19
C PRO A 142 -11.48 -15.02 -12.88
N THR A 143 -11.52 -14.43 -14.08
CA THR A 143 -10.37 -14.15 -14.93
C THR A 143 -10.18 -12.64 -15.21
N SER A 144 -10.98 -11.77 -14.57
CA SER A 144 -10.97 -10.31 -14.83
C SER A 144 -9.58 -9.68 -14.74
N LEU A 145 -8.75 -10.20 -13.83
CA LEU A 145 -7.43 -9.68 -13.51
C LEU A 145 -6.30 -10.65 -13.90
N SER A 146 -6.63 -11.79 -14.54
CA SER A 146 -5.63 -12.76 -15.00
C SER A 146 -5.05 -12.27 -16.33
N GLY A 147 -3.89 -11.62 -16.28
CA GLY A 147 -3.20 -11.19 -17.50
C GLY A 147 -2.13 -10.14 -17.29
N ALA A 148 -2.22 -9.35 -16.23
CA ALA A 148 -1.18 -8.39 -15.89
C ALA A 148 -0.07 -9.05 -15.04
N THR A 149 0.50 -10.15 -15.52
CA THR A 149 1.82 -10.55 -15.06
C THR A 149 2.81 -9.52 -15.57
N HIS A 150 3.24 -8.61 -14.71
CA HIS A 150 4.40 -7.78 -14.99
C HIS A 150 5.61 -8.70 -15.24
N THR A 151 5.89 -8.99 -16.51
CA THR A 151 7.21 -9.41 -16.98
C THR A 151 8.15 -8.20 -16.92
N GLY A 152 8.33 -7.65 -15.72
CA GLY A 152 9.41 -6.71 -15.44
C GLY A 152 10.67 -7.53 -15.21
N ALA A 153 11.49 -7.65 -16.26
CA ALA A 153 12.83 -8.21 -16.19
C ALA A 153 13.68 -7.41 -15.19
N THR A 154 13.62 -7.80 -13.92
CA THR A 154 14.61 -7.42 -12.91
C THR A 154 15.36 -8.71 -12.58
N SER A 155 16.51 -8.92 -13.21
CA SER A 155 17.39 -10.02 -12.86
C SER A 155 17.93 -9.82 -11.45
N ALA A 156 17.33 -10.49 -10.47
CA ALA A 156 17.83 -10.69 -9.12
C ALA A 156 17.85 -12.21 -8.81
N PRO A 157 18.81 -12.71 -8.02
CA PRO A 157 19.14 -14.13 -7.98
C PRO A 157 18.04 -14.96 -7.31
N ALA A 158 17.86 -16.16 -7.83
CA ALA A 158 16.87 -17.13 -7.39
C ALA A 158 16.97 -17.43 -5.89
N ALA A 159 15.96 -16.99 -5.15
CA ALA A 159 15.55 -17.58 -3.88
C ALA A 159 14.03 -17.76 -3.93
N THR A 160 13.61 -18.89 -4.48
CA THR A 160 12.23 -19.34 -4.53
C THR A 160 11.79 -19.73 -3.12
N ALA A 161 11.21 -18.79 -2.38
CA ALA A 161 10.36 -19.09 -1.24
C ALA A 161 8.91 -18.87 -1.69
N GLY A 162 8.25 -19.95 -2.11
CA GLY A 162 6.81 -19.92 -2.36
C GLY A 162 6.08 -19.67 -1.04
N VAL A 163 5.66 -18.43 -0.81
CA VAL A 163 4.80 -18.12 0.34
C VAL A 163 3.38 -18.44 -0.05
N ASN A 164 2.95 -19.65 0.31
CA ASN A 164 1.57 -20.08 0.19
C ASN A 164 0.76 -19.44 1.32
N TYR A 165 0.05 -18.34 1.04
CA TYR A 165 -0.79 -17.67 2.04
C TYR A 165 -2.10 -18.45 2.23
N GLY A 166 -2.10 -19.40 3.17
CA GLY A 166 -3.31 -20.00 3.70
C GLY A 166 -4.05 -19.00 4.60
N PHE A 167 -5.13 -18.40 4.08
CA PHE A 167 -6.05 -17.57 4.86
C PHE A 167 -6.87 -18.45 5.80
N ASN A 168 -6.43 -18.59 7.06
CA ASN A 168 -7.25 -19.11 8.14
C ASN A 168 -7.97 -17.94 8.81
N GLY A 169 -9.28 -17.86 8.61
CA GLY A 169 -10.12 -16.88 9.30
C GLY A 169 -10.18 -17.19 10.80
N ALA A 170 -9.30 -16.56 11.57
CA ALA A 170 -9.45 -16.42 13.01
C ALA A 170 -9.49 -14.92 13.33
N ALA A 171 -10.58 -14.47 13.95
CA ALA A 171 -10.72 -13.11 14.43
C ALA A 171 -9.64 -12.84 15.51
N PRO A 172 -8.94 -11.69 15.48
CA PRO A 172 -8.04 -11.34 16.56
C PRO A 172 -8.86 -10.74 17.72
N GLU A 173 -8.93 -11.48 18.83
CA GLU A 173 -9.28 -10.90 20.12
C GLU A 173 -8.25 -9.83 20.48
N THR A 174 -8.70 -8.58 20.51
CA THR A 174 -7.93 -7.45 21.00
C THR A 174 -7.91 -7.46 22.52
N ALA A 175 -6.74 -7.67 23.13
CA ALA A 175 -6.49 -7.27 24.51
C ALA A 175 -5.19 -6.47 24.58
N SER A 176 -5.32 -5.15 24.40
CA SER A 176 -4.38 -4.16 24.94
C SER A 176 -4.49 -4.19 26.47
N ARG A 177 -3.40 -4.49 27.17
CA ARG A 177 -3.23 -4.13 28.58
C ARG A 177 -1.83 -3.59 28.84
N SER A 178 -1.77 -2.27 28.89
CA SER A 178 -0.72 -1.53 29.59
C SER A 178 -1.21 -1.28 31.02
N ALA A 179 -0.49 -1.78 32.02
CA ALA A 179 -0.64 -1.32 33.40
C ALA A 179 0.71 -1.45 34.13
N PHE A 180 1.23 -0.32 34.60
CA PHE A 180 2.38 -0.19 35.47
C PHE A 180 1.90 -0.34 36.93
N LEU A 181 2.66 -1.13 37.71
CA LEU A 181 2.79 -1.20 39.18
C LEU A 181 1.57 -1.57 40.04
N LEU A 182 1.65 -2.75 40.69
CA LEU A 182 1.91 -2.88 42.14
C LEU A 182 2.29 -4.33 42.46
N SER A 183 3.46 -4.52 43.05
CA SER A 183 3.98 -5.81 43.51
C SER A 183 3.22 -6.28 44.75
N GLY A 184 2.69 -7.50 44.68
CA GLY A 184 2.17 -8.25 45.82
C GLY A 184 2.18 -9.73 45.47
N GLY A 185 3.15 -10.47 46.01
CA GLY A 185 3.40 -11.86 45.68
C GLY A 185 2.42 -12.82 46.36
N VAL A 186 2.03 -13.87 45.63
CA VAL A 186 1.63 -15.19 46.16
C VAL A 186 2.04 -16.26 45.15
N SER A 187 2.53 -17.37 45.68
CA SER A 187 3.15 -18.54 45.05
C SER A 187 2.13 -19.60 44.57
N GLY A 188 2.55 -20.48 43.66
CA GLY A 188 1.89 -21.75 43.29
C GLY A 188 1.74 -21.92 41.76
N SER A 189 2.60 -22.67 41.07
CA SER A 189 2.73 -24.15 40.95
C SER A 189 1.92 -24.73 39.77
N ASP A 190 2.62 -25.55 38.98
CA ASP A 190 2.19 -26.54 37.98
C ASP A 190 1.78 -26.09 36.57
N GLY A 191 2.75 -26.20 35.65
CA GLY A 191 2.54 -26.26 34.21
C GLY A 191 3.00 -27.61 33.66
N ALA A 192 2.05 -28.52 33.48
CA ALA A 192 2.24 -29.84 32.87
C ALA A 192 2.56 -29.72 31.37
N THR A 193 3.60 -30.42 30.94
CA THR A 193 4.04 -30.54 29.55
C THR A 193 3.16 -31.55 28.81
N VAL A 194 2.32 -31.11 27.88
CA VAL A 194 1.53 -32.00 27.00
C VAL A 194 2.19 -32.03 25.62
N THR A 195 2.80 -33.17 25.32
CA THR A 195 3.31 -33.52 23.99
C THR A 195 2.17 -34.15 23.19
N MET A 196 1.73 -33.51 22.10
CA MET A 196 0.81 -34.14 21.15
C MET A 196 1.52 -34.48 19.84
N ASN A 197 1.73 -35.78 19.63
CA ASN A 197 2.03 -36.38 18.35
C ASN A 197 0.78 -36.36 17.47
N LEU A 198 0.89 -35.83 16.24
CA LEU A 198 -0.16 -35.94 15.22
C LEU A 198 0.36 -36.77 14.04
N GLY A 199 0.25 -38.09 14.18
CA GLY A 199 0.24 -39.02 13.05
C GLY A 199 -1.20 -39.41 12.76
N ALA A 200 -1.81 -38.82 11.74
CA ALA A 200 -3.11 -39.24 11.24
C ALA A 200 -3.20 -39.02 9.72
N THR A 201 -3.03 -40.12 8.98
CA THR A 201 -3.50 -40.30 7.61
C THR A 201 -5.02 -40.17 7.59
N VAL A 202 -5.53 -39.05 7.07
CA VAL A 202 -6.97 -38.85 6.85
C VAL A 202 -7.24 -38.79 5.35
N ALA A 203 -8.18 -39.64 4.94
CA ALA A 203 -8.65 -39.87 3.58
C ALA A 203 -9.09 -38.59 2.86
N ALA A 204 -8.74 -38.53 1.57
CA ALA A 204 -9.18 -37.54 0.61
C ALA A 204 -10.72 -37.55 0.49
N ARG A 205 -11.36 -36.58 1.15
CA ARG A 205 -12.77 -36.22 0.95
C ARG A 205 -12.77 -34.89 0.20
N GLY A 206 -13.35 -34.89 -1.01
CA GLY A 206 -13.28 -33.81 -1.98
C GLY A 206 -13.54 -32.43 -1.39
N ALA A 207 -12.47 -31.65 -1.23
CA ALA A 207 -12.56 -30.22 -1.00
C ALA A 207 -13.07 -29.59 -2.31
N ALA A 208 -14.33 -29.17 -2.33
CA ALA A 208 -14.88 -28.37 -3.41
C ALA A 208 -13.94 -27.17 -3.63
N ALA A 209 -13.30 -27.13 -4.81
CA ALA A 209 -12.33 -26.10 -5.16
C ALA A 209 -12.99 -24.73 -4.98
N ARG A 210 -12.53 -23.95 -3.99
CA ARG A 210 -13.00 -22.57 -3.82
C ARG A 210 -12.71 -21.83 -5.13
N PRO A 211 -13.68 -21.10 -5.70
CA PRO A 211 -13.44 -20.33 -6.91
C PRO A 211 -12.27 -19.38 -6.64
N SER A 212 -11.18 -19.54 -7.39
CA SER A 212 -10.03 -18.65 -7.31
C SER A 212 -10.47 -17.28 -7.80
N VAL A 213 -10.54 -16.31 -6.89
CA VAL A 213 -10.84 -14.93 -7.24
C VAL A 213 -9.63 -14.37 -7.99
N SER A 214 -9.85 -13.81 -9.17
CA SER A 214 -8.79 -13.15 -9.93
C SER A 214 -8.20 -12.01 -9.11
N THR A 215 -6.87 -11.97 -9.01
CA THR A 215 -6.17 -10.89 -8.31
C THR A 215 -5.18 -10.16 -9.20
N LEU A 216 -5.03 -8.85 -9.00
CA LEU A 216 -4.03 -8.00 -9.64
C LEU A 216 -3.03 -7.52 -8.60
N VAL A 217 -1.74 -7.79 -8.80
CA VAL A 217 -0.67 -7.23 -7.96
C VAL A 217 -0.27 -5.88 -8.54
N VAL A 218 -0.34 -4.84 -7.72
CA VAL A 218 -0.09 -3.46 -8.12
C VAL A 218 1.09 -2.90 -7.33
N PRO A 219 2.20 -2.52 -7.98
CA PRO A 219 3.29 -1.84 -7.31
C PRO A 219 2.88 -0.42 -6.94
N PHE A 220 3.49 0.11 -5.89
CA PHE A 220 3.40 1.52 -5.57
C PHE A 220 4.73 2.05 -5.05
N THR A 221 4.90 3.36 -5.17
CA THR A 221 5.92 4.09 -4.44
C THR A 221 5.25 5.18 -3.62
N THR A 222 5.71 5.35 -2.38
CA THR A 222 5.23 6.37 -1.46
C THR A 222 6.42 7.18 -0.99
N HIS A 223 6.39 8.49 -1.26
CA HIS A 223 7.32 9.43 -0.67
C HIS A 223 6.64 10.14 0.50
N VAL A 224 7.25 10.10 1.67
CA VAL A 224 6.72 10.74 2.89
C VAL A 224 7.72 11.75 3.43
N GLU A 225 7.24 12.95 3.74
CA GLU A 225 8.01 13.93 4.48
C GLU A 225 7.24 14.43 5.70
N GLY A 226 8.00 15.00 6.63
CA GLY A 226 7.46 15.63 7.82
C GLY A 226 7.21 14.61 8.91
N LEU A 227 7.96 14.79 9.98
CA LEU A 227 7.58 14.39 11.32
C LEU A 227 7.58 15.67 12.14
N VAL A 228 6.72 16.60 11.75
CA VAL A 228 6.56 17.85 12.49
C VAL A 228 5.79 17.50 13.76
N CYS A 229 6.37 17.79 14.93
CA CYS A 229 5.79 17.62 16.27
C CYS A 229 4.83 16.42 16.45
N ASN A 230 5.30 15.35 17.11
CA ASN A 230 4.53 14.13 17.44
C ASN A 230 4.39 13.09 16.33
N GLY A 231 5.32 13.06 15.39
CA GLY A 231 5.42 11.95 14.45
C GLY A 231 4.33 11.90 13.36
N ARG A 232 3.80 13.07 12.99
CA ARG A 232 2.75 13.21 11.98
C ARG A 232 3.30 13.67 10.63
N LEU A 233 2.67 13.19 9.55
CA LEU A 233 3.02 13.51 8.17
C LEU A 233 2.65 14.94 7.79
N SER A 234 3.58 15.66 7.16
CA SER A 234 3.30 16.94 6.50
C SER A 234 3.10 16.80 4.99
N HIS A 235 3.78 15.84 4.37
CA HIS A 235 3.73 15.65 2.91
C HIS A 235 3.71 14.17 2.54
N LEU A 236 2.82 13.79 1.63
CA LEU A 236 2.70 12.43 1.12
C LEU A 236 2.52 12.40 -0.39
N VAL A 237 3.38 11.70 -1.11
CA VAL A 237 3.22 11.42 -2.54
C VAL A 237 2.98 9.94 -2.71
N LEU A 238 1.83 9.55 -3.24
CA LEU A 238 1.53 8.19 -3.64
C LEU A 238 1.61 8.09 -5.17
N ARG A 239 2.45 7.19 -5.66
CA ARG A 239 2.51 6.84 -7.08
C ARG A 239 2.14 5.37 -7.25
N THR A 240 1.17 5.11 -8.10
CA THR A 240 0.71 3.76 -8.38
C THR A 240 0.13 3.70 -9.79
N PRO A 241 0.57 2.75 -10.64
CA PRO A 241 0.12 2.63 -12.02
C PRO A 241 -1.23 1.91 -12.14
N VAL A 242 -2.01 1.81 -11.06
CA VAL A 242 -3.22 0.97 -11.01
C VAL A 242 -4.20 1.22 -12.14
N MET A 243 -4.44 2.47 -12.51
CA MET A 243 -5.38 2.80 -13.59
C MET A 243 -4.84 2.34 -14.95
N GLU A 244 -3.53 2.44 -15.15
CA GLU A 244 -2.85 1.93 -16.35
C GLU A 244 -2.92 0.39 -16.38
N LEU A 245 -2.63 -0.29 -15.28
CA LEU A 245 -2.69 -1.75 -15.19
C LEU A 245 -4.10 -2.31 -15.38
N LEU A 246 -5.11 -1.64 -14.82
CA LEU A 246 -6.50 -2.00 -15.06
C LEU A 246 -6.88 -1.79 -16.54
N SER A 247 -6.31 -0.78 -17.19
CA SER A 247 -6.58 -0.51 -18.61
C SER A 247 -5.88 -1.49 -19.56
N THR A 248 -4.83 -2.18 -19.13
CA THR A 248 -4.13 -3.20 -19.92
C THR A 248 -4.66 -4.61 -19.70
N CYS A 249 -5.58 -4.81 -18.75
CA CYS A 249 -6.21 -6.10 -18.54
C CYS A 249 -7.03 -6.52 -19.79
N PRO A 250 -6.84 -7.74 -20.32
CA PRO A 250 -7.48 -8.17 -21.56
C PRO A 250 -9.01 -8.24 -21.46
N GLU A 251 -9.53 -8.48 -20.25
CA GLU A 251 -10.97 -8.54 -19.98
C GLU A 251 -11.60 -7.17 -19.70
N CYS A 252 -10.80 -6.10 -19.68
CA CYS A 252 -11.28 -4.75 -19.42
C CYS A 252 -12.04 -4.21 -20.64
N PRO A 253 -13.35 -3.89 -20.53
CA PRO A 253 -14.13 -3.39 -21.65
C PRO A 253 -13.55 -2.09 -22.21
N GLU A 254 -13.60 -1.90 -23.52
CA GLU A 254 -13.05 -0.72 -24.22
C GLU A 254 -13.54 0.61 -23.61
N ALA A 255 -14.84 0.72 -23.31
CA ALA A 255 -15.39 1.92 -22.68
C ALA A 255 -14.78 2.19 -21.30
N VAL A 256 -14.48 1.16 -20.51
CA VAL A 256 -13.81 1.30 -19.21
C VAL A 256 -12.37 1.71 -19.38
N ARG A 257 -11.65 1.13 -20.36
CA ARG A 257 -10.28 1.55 -20.71
C ARG A 257 -10.20 3.04 -21.06
N GLN A 258 -11.16 3.53 -21.86
CA GLN A 258 -11.26 4.95 -22.21
C GLN A 258 -11.53 5.84 -20.99
N CYS A 259 -12.40 5.40 -20.07
CA CYS A 259 -12.63 6.12 -18.81
C CYS A 259 -11.37 6.18 -17.93
N LEU A 260 -10.66 5.06 -17.79
CA LEU A 260 -9.43 4.98 -16.98
C LEU A 260 -8.30 5.85 -17.54
N ALA A 261 -8.23 5.99 -18.87
CA ALA A 261 -7.27 6.86 -19.54
C ALA A 261 -7.62 8.35 -19.47
N SER A 262 -8.89 8.69 -19.23
CA SER A 262 -9.36 10.09 -19.21
C SER A 262 -9.38 10.66 -17.79
N ARG A 263 -8.59 11.71 -17.56
CA ARG A 263 -8.59 12.43 -16.27
C ARG A 263 -9.93 13.08 -15.95
N ASP A 264 -10.61 13.62 -16.95
CA ASP A 264 -11.92 14.26 -16.77
C ASP A 264 -13.00 13.24 -16.41
N ALA A 265 -12.94 12.05 -17.01
CA ALA A 265 -13.80 10.93 -16.66
C ALA A 265 -13.63 10.54 -15.19
N LEU A 266 -12.40 10.32 -14.73
CA LEU A 266 -12.12 9.98 -13.34
C LEU A 266 -12.53 11.10 -12.37
N LYS A 267 -12.34 12.37 -12.74
CA LYS A 267 -12.80 13.53 -11.95
C LYS A 267 -14.33 13.61 -11.87
N MET A 268 -15.02 13.33 -12.97
CA MET A 268 -16.50 13.25 -12.97
C MET A 268 -16.98 12.09 -12.11
N PHE A 269 -16.30 10.93 -12.18
CA PHE A 269 -16.61 9.77 -11.35
C PHE A 269 -16.53 10.10 -9.86
N THR A 270 -15.43 10.73 -9.43
CA THR A 270 -15.25 11.13 -8.02
C THR A 270 -16.29 12.16 -7.59
N THR A 271 -16.66 13.10 -8.47
CA THR A 271 -17.72 14.08 -8.22
C THR A 271 -19.06 13.42 -7.98
N LEU A 272 -19.45 12.45 -8.82
CA LEU A 272 -20.68 11.67 -8.64
C LEU A 272 -20.67 10.86 -7.34
N ARG A 273 -19.53 10.23 -7.02
CA ARG A 273 -19.37 9.48 -5.76
C ARG A 273 -19.53 10.39 -4.54
N ARG A 274 -19.00 11.61 -4.59
CA ARG A 274 -19.15 12.63 -3.52
C ARG A 274 -20.59 13.10 -3.37
N ALA A 275 -21.34 13.19 -4.47
CA ALA A 275 -22.77 13.46 -4.46
C ALA A 275 -23.62 12.29 -3.94
N GLY A 276 -23.00 11.19 -3.49
CA GLY A 276 -23.70 10.02 -2.93
C GLY A 276 -24.22 9.05 -3.98
N VAL A 277 -23.85 9.22 -5.27
CA VAL A 277 -24.24 8.28 -6.32
C VAL A 277 -23.54 6.94 -6.08
N LYS A 278 -24.35 5.87 -6.08
CA LYS A 278 -23.84 4.50 -5.94
C LYS A 278 -22.95 4.13 -7.13
N PRO A 279 -21.78 3.49 -6.93
CA PRO A 279 -20.86 3.21 -8.02
C PRO A 279 -21.46 2.31 -9.10
N GLU A 280 -22.33 1.38 -8.70
CA GLU A 280 -23.05 0.45 -9.59
C GLU A 280 -23.91 1.15 -10.64
N LEU A 281 -24.37 2.39 -10.34
CA LEU A 281 -25.17 3.19 -11.26
C LEU A 281 -24.32 4.01 -12.24
N ILE A 282 -23.02 4.17 -11.95
CA ILE A 282 -22.10 4.95 -12.78
C ILE A 282 -21.49 4.02 -13.82
N THR A 283 -22.01 4.04 -15.04
CA THR A 283 -21.46 3.24 -16.16
C THR A 283 -20.45 4.03 -16.98
N ALA A 284 -19.53 3.33 -17.66
CA ALA A 284 -18.57 3.98 -18.56
C ALA A 284 -19.25 4.82 -19.64
N LYS A 285 -20.35 4.32 -20.22
CA LYS A 285 -21.11 5.04 -21.26
C LYS A 285 -21.68 6.35 -20.73
N THR A 286 -22.30 6.32 -19.55
CA THR A 286 -22.84 7.52 -18.89
C THR A 286 -21.73 8.52 -18.60
N LEU A 287 -20.61 8.03 -18.06
CA LEU A 287 -19.47 8.85 -17.71
C LEU A 287 -18.84 9.54 -18.95
N LEU A 288 -18.61 8.79 -20.03
CA LEU A 288 -18.07 9.32 -21.29
C LEU A 288 -19.03 10.28 -21.99
N SER A 289 -20.34 10.11 -21.81
CA SER A 289 -21.33 11.09 -22.28
C SER A 289 -21.32 12.35 -21.42
N ALA A 290 -21.19 12.20 -20.10
CA ALA A 290 -21.17 13.31 -19.15
C ALA A 290 -19.94 14.19 -19.30
N THR A 291 -18.76 13.61 -19.58
CA THR A 291 -17.55 14.39 -19.86
C THR A 291 -17.68 15.25 -21.10
N LYS A 292 -18.41 14.80 -22.13
CA LYS A 292 -18.71 15.61 -23.33
C LYS A 292 -19.68 16.76 -23.05
N GLN A 293 -20.52 16.64 -22.03
CA GLN A 293 -21.55 17.61 -21.66
C GLN A 293 -21.31 18.22 -20.26
N ASN A 294 -20.04 18.39 -19.88
CA ASN A 294 -19.62 18.69 -18.51
C ASN A 294 -20.40 19.86 -17.87
N ALA A 295 -20.60 20.96 -18.60
CA ALA A 295 -21.31 22.15 -18.11
C ALA A 295 -22.77 21.88 -17.68
N ALA A 296 -23.49 21.05 -18.45
CA ALA A 296 -24.88 20.69 -18.14
C ALA A 296 -24.94 19.80 -16.89
N TRP A 297 -24.01 18.87 -16.75
CA TRP A 297 -23.93 17.96 -15.61
C TRP A 297 -23.52 18.68 -14.32
N THR A 298 -22.54 19.58 -14.37
CA THR A 298 -22.13 20.37 -13.20
C THR A 298 -23.26 21.26 -12.68
N SER A 299 -24.07 21.82 -13.58
CA SER A 299 -25.26 22.60 -13.23
C SER A 299 -26.34 21.72 -12.59
N ALA A 300 -26.66 20.58 -13.20
CA ALA A 300 -27.69 19.66 -12.69
C ALA A 300 -27.34 19.05 -11.32
N LEU A 301 -26.05 18.86 -11.03
CA LEU A 301 -25.57 18.33 -9.75
C LEU A 301 -25.44 19.41 -8.66
N GLY A 302 -25.71 20.68 -8.96
CA GLY A 302 -25.59 21.78 -8.00
C GLY A 302 -24.16 21.99 -7.51
N VAL A 303 -23.16 21.72 -8.35
CA VAL A 303 -21.73 21.82 -8.01
C VAL A 303 -21.16 23.21 -8.39
N LEU A 304 -21.98 24.08 -9.01
CA LEU A 304 -21.65 25.47 -9.34
C LEU A 304 -22.00 26.44 -8.21
#